data_AF-A0A4U6UWW3-F1
#
_entry.id   AF-A0A4U6UWW3-F1
#
_cell.length_a   1.000
_cell.length_b   1.000
_cell.length_c   1.000
_cell.angle_alpha   90.00
_cell.angle_beta   90.00
_cell.angle_gamma   90.00
#
_symmetry.space_group_name_H-M   'P 1'
#
loop_
_entity.id
_entity.type
_entity.pdbx_description
1 polymer ?
#
loop_
_entity_poly.entity_id
_entity_poly.type
_entity_poly.pdbx_seq_one_letter_code
_entity_poly.pdbx_strand_id
1 'polypeptide(L)'
;MRNYLIAVNPALWDIVEVGIIFPCGDATLTQDQEIDIQCNYRALHLIKSSLCAEEFDKIDRLQSAKEVWGTLFINHQGTRRVIEGIITLLESELNRFIIR
;
A
#
# COMPACT_ATOMS: atom_id res chain seq x y z
N MET A 1 -7.07 5.68 -1.01
CA MET A 1 -5.75 5.03 -1.07
C MET A 1 -4.94 5.42 -2.30
N ARG A 2 -5.39 5.13 -3.54
CA ARG A 2 -4.64 5.47 -4.78
C ARG A 2 -4.13 6.91 -4.84
N ASN A 3 -5.02 7.90 -4.71
CA ASN A 3 -4.63 9.31 -4.78
C ASN A 3 -3.69 9.73 -3.65
N TYR A 4 -3.84 9.13 -2.46
CA TYR A 4 -2.96 9.38 -1.33
C TYR A 4 -1.53 8.88 -1.62
N LEU A 5 -1.39 7.65 -2.13
CA LEU A 5 -0.07 7.12 -2.51
C LEU A 5 0.58 7.96 -3.61
N ILE A 6 -0.18 8.34 -4.65
CA ILE A 6 0.31 9.21 -5.73
C ILE A 6 0.76 10.57 -5.19
N ALA A 7 0.03 11.15 -4.25
CA ALA A 7 0.39 12.43 -3.63
C ALA A 7 1.67 12.35 -2.80
N VAL A 8 1.94 11.22 -2.13
CA VAL A 8 3.19 10.99 -1.38
C VAL A 8 4.37 10.76 -2.34
N ASN A 9 4.21 9.86 -3.29
CA ASN A 9 5.17 9.60 -4.35
C ASN A 9 4.47 8.85 -5.50
N PRO A 10 4.46 9.39 -6.74
CA PRO A 10 3.79 8.77 -7.89
C PRO A 10 4.17 7.31 -8.12
N ALA A 11 5.43 6.94 -7.90
CA ALA A 11 5.94 5.58 -8.14
C ALA A 11 5.33 4.53 -7.20
N LEU A 12 4.77 4.92 -6.05
CA LEU A 12 4.19 3.97 -5.09
C LEU A 12 2.93 3.30 -5.65
N TRP A 13 2.13 4.02 -6.43
CA TRP A 13 0.95 3.42 -7.05
C TRP A 13 1.33 2.41 -8.12
N ASP A 14 2.34 2.71 -8.92
CA ASP A 14 2.83 1.80 -9.97
C ASP A 14 3.28 0.46 -9.35
N ILE A 15 3.95 0.51 -8.19
CA ILE A 15 4.34 -0.70 -7.45
C ILE A 15 3.13 -1.49 -6.93
N VAL A 16 2.08 -0.80 -6.46
CA VAL A 16 0.86 -1.47 -5.98
C VAL A 16 0.08 -2.10 -7.14
N GLU A 17 0.06 -1.45 -8.31
CA GLU A 17 -0.68 -1.91 -9.49
C GLU A 17 0.05 -3.02 -10.24
N VAL A 18 1.35 -2.83 -10.52
CA VAL A 18 2.18 -3.75 -11.29
C VAL A 18 2.76 -4.85 -10.40
N GLY A 19 3.19 -4.51 -9.19
CA GLY A 19 3.92 -5.41 -8.30
C GLY A 19 5.41 -5.44 -8.60
N ILE A 20 6.17 -6.09 -7.72
CA ILE A 20 7.61 -6.27 -7.87
C ILE A 20 7.96 -7.75 -7.95
N ILE A 21 9.14 -8.03 -8.50
CA ILE A 21 9.76 -9.35 -8.43
C ILE A 21 10.71 -9.35 -7.23
N PHE A 22 10.38 -10.14 -6.22
CA PHE A 22 11.29 -10.32 -5.09
C PHE A 22 12.52 -11.11 -5.53
N PRO A 23 13.73 -10.72 -5.08
CA PRO A 23 14.94 -11.48 -5.34
C PRO A 23 14.82 -12.88 -4.71
N CYS A 24 15.32 -13.87 -5.43
CA CYS A 24 15.44 -15.23 -4.93
C CYS A 24 16.89 -15.49 -4.50
N GLY A 25 17.09 -15.98 -3.29
CA GLY A 25 18.41 -16.31 -2.76
C GLY A 25 19.32 -15.10 -2.61
N ASP A 26 20.57 -15.24 -3.04
CA ASP A 26 21.67 -14.28 -2.94
C ASP A 26 21.92 -13.50 -4.24
N ALA A 27 20.89 -13.39 -5.09
CA ALA A 27 20.98 -12.63 -6.34
C ALA A 27 21.43 -11.19 -6.09
N THR A 28 22.43 -10.73 -6.85
CA THR A 28 22.85 -9.32 -6.83
C THR A 28 21.73 -8.47 -7.43
N LEU A 29 21.23 -7.53 -6.63
CA LEU A 29 20.19 -6.60 -7.04
C LEU A 29 20.78 -5.50 -7.93
N THR A 30 20.04 -5.15 -8.98
CA THR A 30 20.26 -3.89 -9.68
C THR A 30 19.73 -2.72 -8.85
N GLN A 31 20.24 -1.52 -9.10
CA GLN A 31 19.78 -0.31 -8.42
C GLN A 31 18.27 -0.10 -8.57
N ASP A 32 17.71 -0.37 -9.75
CA ASP A 32 16.27 -0.24 -10.00
C ASP A 32 15.46 -1.24 -9.16
N GLN A 33 15.93 -2.49 -9.03
CA GLN A 33 15.26 -3.47 -8.17
C GLN A 33 15.32 -3.10 -6.69
N GLU A 34 16.43 -2.51 -6.22
CA GLU A 34 16.51 -1.99 -4.85
C GLU A 34 15.49 -0.86 -4.62
N ILE A 35 15.35 0.05 -5.58
CA ILE A 35 14.36 1.13 -5.53
C ILE A 35 12.93 0.56 -5.51
N ASP A 36 12.63 -0.42 -6.35
CA ASP A 36 11.33 -1.08 -6.40
C ASP A 36 10.98 -1.77 -5.08
N ILE A 37 11.94 -2.48 -4.48
CA ILE A 37 11.79 -3.12 -3.17
C ILE A 37 11.52 -2.07 -2.10
N GLN A 38 12.27 -0.97 -2.08
CA GLN A 38 12.05 0.13 -1.14
C GLN A 38 10.66 0.76 -1.32
N CYS A 39 10.24 1.00 -2.56
CA CYS A 39 8.93 1.57 -2.86
C CYS A 39 7.80 0.61 -2.44
N ASN A 40 7.98 -0.70 -2.64
CA ASN A 40 7.05 -1.72 -2.16
C ASN A 40 6.87 -1.66 -0.64
N TYR A 41 7.95 -1.64 0.14
CA TYR A 41 7.84 -1.56 1.60
C TYR A 41 7.28 -0.22 2.09
N ARG A 42 7.56 0.89 1.39
CA ARG A 42 6.94 2.19 1.68
C ARG A 42 5.44 2.16 1.45
N ALA A 43 4.99 1.65 0.30
CA ALA A 43 3.57 1.49 0.01
C ALA A 43 2.89 0.55 1.02
N LEU A 44 3.53 -0.58 1.35
CA LEU A 44 3.05 -1.53 2.34
C LEU A 44 2.84 -0.86 3.71
N HIS A 45 3.82 -0.09 4.17
CA HIS A 45 3.74 0.62 5.44
C HIS A 45 2.57 1.61 5.45
N LEU A 46 2.43 2.42 4.39
CA LEU A 46 1.34 3.42 4.27
C LEU A 46 -0.03 2.76 4.22
N ILE A 47 -0.16 1.62 3.54
CA ILE A 47 -1.41 0.87 3.50
C ILE A 47 -1.70 0.29 4.88
N LYS A 48 -0.77 -0.50 5.44
CA LYS A 48 -0.95 -1.20 6.72
C LYS A 48 -1.23 -0.26 7.89
N SER A 49 -0.60 0.91 7.94
CA SER A 49 -0.81 1.89 9.01
C SER A 49 -2.20 2.54 8.99
N SER A 50 -2.93 2.42 7.88
CA SER A 50 -4.30 2.94 7.73
C SER A 50 -5.39 1.92 8.06
N LEU A 51 -5.03 0.67 8.34
CA LEU A 51 -5.97 -0.43 8.57
C LEU A 51 -6.34 -0.57 10.04
N CYS A 52 -7.53 -1.12 10.30
CA CYS A 52 -7.88 -1.61 11.63
C CYS A 52 -7.22 -2.97 11.91
N ALA A 53 -7.20 -3.38 13.18
CA ALA A 53 -6.53 -4.60 13.62
C ALA A 53 -7.05 -5.86 12.90
N GLU A 54 -8.37 -5.97 12.70
CA GLU A 54 -8.99 -7.14 12.07
C GLU A 54 -8.59 -7.31 10.60
N GLU A 55 -8.29 -6.22 9.90
CA GLU A 55 -7.83 -6.25 8.52
C GLU A 55 -6.35 -6.47 8.43
N PHE A 56 -5.58 -5.81 9.31
CA PHE A 56 -4.15 -5.98 9.42
C PHE A 56 -3.80 -7.46 9.65
N ASP A 57 -4.47 -8.14 10.59
CA ASP A 57 -4.22 -9.56 10.91
C ASP A 57 -4.36 -10.49 9.68
N LYS A 58 -5.23 -10.15 8.73
CA LYS A 58 -5.44 -10.95 7.51
C LYS A 58 -4.30 -10.82 6.51
N ILE A 59 -3.57 -9.70 6.53
CA ILE A 59 -2.55 -9.36 5.53
C ILE A 59 -1.15 -9.20 6.13
N ASP A 60 -0.98 -9.35 7.44
CA ASP A 60 0.28 -9.02 8.13
C ASP A 60 1.48 -9.78 7.53
N ARG A 61 1.26 -11.05 7.15
CA ARG A 61 2.30 -11.90 6.58
C ARG A 61 2.66 -11.58 5.12
N LEU A 62 1.86 -10.75 4.44
CA LEU A 62 2.10 -10.39 3.06
C LEU A 62 3.18 -9.29 2.99
N GLN A 63 4.11 -9.47 2.06
CA GLN A 63 5.21 -8.53 1.83
C GLN A 63 5.04 -7.70 0.55
N SER A 64 4.23 -8.18 -0.41
CA SER A 64 3.92 -7.43 -1.62
C SER A 64 2.78 -6.45 -1.37
N ALA A 65 3.02 -5.17 -1.65
CA ALA A 65 1.99 -4.14 -1.61
C ALA A 65 0.86 -4.44 -2.60
N LYS A 66 1.17 -5.05 -3.75
CA LYS A 66 0.18 -5.54 -4.72
C LYS A 66 -0.69 -6.66 -4.16
N GLU A 67 -0.09 -7.65 -3.48
CA GLU A 67 -0.86 -8.74 -2.88
C GLU A 67 -1.75 -8.21 -1.75
N VAL A 68 -1.20 -7.37 -0.87
CA VAL A 68 -1.98 -6.68 0.17
C VAL A 68 -3.17 -5.94 -0.43
N TRP A 69 -2.94 -5.12 -1.45
CA TRP A 69 -3.99 -4.37 -2.11
C TRP A 69 -5.03 -5.28 -2.77
N GLY A 70 -4.59 -6.35 -3.44
CA GLY A 70 -5.47 -7.36 -4.03
C GLY A 70 -6.32 -8.09 -2.99
N THR A 71 -5.73 -8.51 -1.87
CA THR A 71 -6.46 -9.15 -0.76
C THR A 71 -7.48 -8.22 -0.13
N LEU A 72 -7.12 -6.95 0.10
CA LEU A 72 -8.07 -5.94 0.57
C LEU A 72 -9.20 -5.78 -0.45
N PHE A 73 -8.87 -5.55 -1.73
CA PHE A 73 -9.87 -5.36 -2.79
C PHE A 73 -10.85 -6.55 -2.92
N ILE A 74 -10.33 -7.79 -2.85
CA ILE A 74 -11.14 -9.02 -2.91
C ILE A 74 -12.03 -9.15 -1.66
N ASN A 75 -11.48 -8.93 -0.46
CA ASN A 75 -12.26 -8.97 0.79
C ASN A 75 -13.33 -7.86 0.84
N HIS A 76 -13.05 -6.70 0.23
CA HIS A 76 -13.95 -5.55 0.23
C HIS A 76 -15.08 -5.62 -0.80
N GLN A 77 -15.05 -6.51 -1.80
CA GLN A 77 -16.27 -6.80 -2.59
C GLN A 77 -17.41 -7.33 -1.70
N GLY A 78 -17.10 -7.80 -0.48
CA GLY A 78 -18.08 -8.17 0.55
C GLY A 78 -18.36 -7.10 1.62
N THR A 79 -17.60 -5.99 1.72
CA THR A 79 -17.76 -5.04 2.85
C THR A 79 -17.34 -3.59 2.51
N ARG A 80 -18.29 -2.83 1.92
CA ARG A 80 -18.14 -1.41 1.50
C ARG A 80 -17.73 -0.43 2.61
N ARG A 81 -18.13 -0.65 3.86
CA ARG A 81 -17.95 0.29 4.98
C ARG A 81 -16.49 0.57 5.35
N VAL A 82 -15.58 -0.36 5.08
CA VAL A 82 -14.20 -0.23 5.54
C VAL A 82 -13.36 0.61 4.57
N ILE A 83 -13.61 0.47 3.25
CA ILE A 83 -13.04 1.37 2.23
C ILE A 83 -13.45 2.82 2.51
N GLU A 84 -14.70 3.06 2.90
CA GLU A 84 -15.18 4.39 3.25
C GLU A 84 -14.44 4.96 4.47
N GLY A 85 -14.18 4.14 5.50
CA GLY A 85 -13.40 4.55 6.67
C GLY A 85 -11.95 4.92 6.34
N ILE A 86 -11.29 4.11 5.50
CA ILE A 86 -9.90 4.36 5.05
C ILE A 86 -9.85 5.61 4.16
N ILE A 87 -10.79 5.80 3.23
CA ILE A 87 -10.87 7.01 2.41
C ILE A 87 -11.09 8.24 3.30
N THR A 88 -12.03 8.18 4.24
CA THR A 88 -12.34 9.28 5.16
C THR A 88 -11.12 9.65 6.02
N LEU A 89 -10.42 8.66 6.58
CA LEU A 89 -9.21 8.89 7.36
C LEU A 89 -8.11 9.55 6.52
N LEU A 90 -7.85 9.02 5.33
CA LEU A 90 -6.85 9.58 4.41
C LEU A 90 -7.21 11.00 3.94
N GLU A 91 -8.48 11.28 3.68
CA GLU A 91 -8.97 12.62 3.33
C GLU A 91 -8.80 13.61 4.49
N SER A 92 -9.08 13.17 5.72
CA SER A 92 -8.87 13.98 6.92
C SER A 92 -7.38 14.31 7.16
N GLU A 93 -6.50 13.32 6.98
CA GLU A 93 -5.05 13.51 7.06
C GLU A 93 -4.57 14.47 5.97
N LEU A 94 -5.02 14.30 4.72
CA LEU A 94 -4.66 15.17 3.60
C LEU A 94 -5.13 16.62 3.82
N ASN A 95 -6.36 16.82 4.29
CA ASN A 95 -6.89 18.16 4.60
C ASN A 95 -6.08 18.85 5.71
N ARG A 96 -5.53 18.10 6.66
CA ARG A 96 -4.64 18.66 7.70
C ARG A 96 -3.33 19.21 7.10
N PHE A 97 -2.87 18.68 5.98
CA PHE A 97 -1.67 19.17 5.29
C PHE A 97 -1.94 20.35 4.34
N ILE A 98 -3.16 20.47 3.78
CA ILE A 98 -3.52 21.52 2.82
C ILE A 98 -3.91 22.86 3.51
N ILE A 99 -4.35 22.85 4.77
CA ILE A 99 -4.71 24.08 5.51
C ILE A 99 -3.46 24.70 6.21
N ARG A 100 -2.40 24.99 5.45
CA ARG A 100 -1.27 25.80 5.92
C ARG A 100 -0.90 26.88 4.92
#